data_AF-A0A9P4UVD0-F1
#
_entry.id   AF-A0A9P4UVD0-F1
#
_cell.length_a   1.000
_cell.length_b   1.000
_cell.length_c   1.000
_cell.angle_alpha   90.00
_cell.angle_beta   90.00
_cell.angle_gamma   90.00
#
_symmetry.space_group_name_H-M   'P 1'
#
loop_
_entity.id
_entity.type
_entity.pdbx_description
1 polymer ?
#
loop_
_entity_poly.entity_id
_entity_poly.type
_entity_poly.pdbx_seq_one_letter_code
_entity_poly.pdbx_strand_id
1 'polypeptide(L)'
;MDNTNPVTKWPFYALTVLGTMFLWGGTLLDGSMQHLLRALHGPEDYILPGTQTHLRQVFTGIYWPIDYLLDVLVIFFWEVADGSHPATSVIGIYFLGQLLCVLVNIYLDSLRNGNAKSFGFLRTTIWAMIFQMTGIGCTGAIWALSYISSSPLSKVSLNLSELQTASMAPPNRVVAIVPSLALGYICTAIFSALPSPTIISYDTKQIALVSWNVYPILVLLPHWLLSTLTSSPQSATPRRSHIRAVRVIYALSAAIGTFIHIGVVAISLSTLLFPMLFSPAYLDELHPASLALPPVSITQGRTIGDGIRSFFLWDQVFGYTSAILVALKAYEAACTAKGTGFSWRRSALGTFVASAVVGPGVACLGLGWLRDELLFGGKDEEGRQKK
;
A
#
# COMPACT_ATOMS: atom_id res chain seq x y z
N MET A 1 27.54 -2.44 13.14
CA MET A 1 26.51 -2.76 14.15
C MET A 1 25.62 -3.83 13.56
N ASP A 2 25.64 -5.00 14.16
CA ASP A 2 25.02 -6.22 13.65
C ASP A 2 23.49 -6.19 13.86
N ASN A 3 22.72 -6.80 12.96
CA ASN A 3 21.24 -6.81 12.95
C ASN A 3 20.62 -7.64 14.09
N THR A 4 21.40 -7.93 15.13
CA THR A 4 21.06 -8.76 16.28
C THR A 4 20.63 -7.95 17.49
N ASN A 5 20.71 -6.61 17.48
CA ASN A 5 20.25 -5.82 18.63
C ASN A 5 18.71 -5.86 18.72
N PRO A 6 18.14 -6.56 19.73
CA PRO A 6 16.68 -6.66 19.90
C PRO A 6 16.02 -5.29 20.05
N VAL A 7 16.77 -4.27 20.49
CA VAL A 7 16.27 -2.90 20.63
C VAL A 7 15.77 -2.31 19.31
N THR A 8 16.39 -2.69 18.19
CA THR A 8 16.00 -2.20 16.86
C THR A 8 14.69 -2.80 16.33
N LYS A 9 14.21 -3.89 16.96
CA LYS A 9 12.98 -4.60 16.56
C LYS A 9 11.75 -4.18 17.35
N TRP A 10 11.92 -3.63 18.57
CA TRP A 10 10.83 -3.15 19.42
C TRP A 10 9.82 -2.23 18.72
N PRO A 11 10.25 -1.25 17.88
CA PRO A 11 9.28 -0.39 17.19
C PRO A 11 8.30 -1.18 16.33
N PHE A 12 8.76 -2.23 15.66
CA PHE A 12 7.88 -3.05 14.80
C PHE A 12 6.98 -3.98 15.60
N TYR A 13 7.42 -4.51 16.74
CA TYR A 13 6.52 -5.25 17.64
C TYR A 13 5.40 -4.34 18.16
N ALA A 14 5.75 -3.13 18.60
CA ALA A 14 4.78 -2.13 19.04
C ALA A 14 3.81 -1.77 17.89
N LEU A 15 4.31 -1.51 16.68
CA LEU A 15 3.46 -1.22 15.52
C LEU A 15 2.50 -2.37 15.18
N THR A 16 2.93 -3.63 15.28
CA THR A 16 2.05 -4.79 15.05
C THR A 16 0.92 -4.85 16.06
N VAL A 17 1.25 -4.73 17.35
CA VAL A 17 0.28 -4.82 18.44
C VAL A 17 -0.69 -3.64 18.37
N LEU A 18 -0.18 -2.43 18.28
CA LEU A 18 -0.99 -1.22 18.20
C LEU A 18 -1.84 -1.22 16.92
N GLY A 19 -1.28 -1.55 15.76
CA GLY A 19 -2.03 -1.69 14.52
C GLY A 19 -3.20 -2.65 14.66
N THR A 20 -2.95 -3.85 15.18
CA THR A 20 -4.02 -4.84 15.40
C THR A 20 -5.08 -4.35 16.40
N MET A 21 -4.66 -3.68 17.48
CA MET A 21 -5.57 -3.12 18.48
C MET A 21 -6.43 -1.98 17.93
N PHE A 22 -5.85 -1.04 17.19
CA PHE A 22 -6.60 0.12 16.67
C PHE A 22 -7.51 -0.24 15.50
N LEU A 23 -7.12 -1.21 14.67
CA LEU A 23 -7.97 -1.69 13.58
C LEU A 23 -9.07 -2.59 14.12
N TRP A 24 -8.71 -3.80 14.56
CA TRP A 24 -9.70 -4.82 14.93
C TRP A 24 -10.27 -4.56 16.32
N GLY A 25 -9.44 -4.18 17.30
CA GLY A 25 -9.94 -3.77 18.62
C GLY A 25 -10.80 -2.51 18.53
N GLY A 26 -10.45 -1.54 17.68
CA GLY A 26 -11.27 -0.36 17.39
C GLY A 26 -12.65 -0.73 16.86
N THR A 27 -12.72 -1.56 15.80
CA THR A 27 -14.00 -2.02 15.23
C THR A 27 -14.85 -2.85 16.19
N LEU A 28 -14.22 -3.54 17.16
CA LEU A 28 -14.93 -4.24 18.22
C LEU A 28 -15.53 -3.26 19.23
N LEU A 29 -14.75 -2.25 19.63
CA LEU A 29 -15.14 -1.29 20.66
C LEU A 29 -16.13 -0.25 20.15
N ASP A 30 -16.08 0.13 18.87
CA ASP A 30 -17.04 1.06 18.25
C ASP A 30 -18.35 0.37 17.80
N GLY A 31 -18.42 -0.96 17.87
CA GLY A 31 -19.62 -1.74 17.51
C GLY A 31 -19.73 -2.10 16.03
N SER A 32 -18.84 -1.63 15.16
CA SER A 32 -18.89 -1.89 13.70
C SER A 32 -18.72 -3.37 13.38
N MET A 33 -17.88 -4.08 14.14
CA MET A 33 -17.77 -5.54 14.04
C MET A 33 -19.09 -6.23 14.41
N GLN A 34 -19.84 -5.72 15.40
CA GLN A 34 -21.14 -6.30 15.76
C GLN A 34 -22.17 -6.07 14.65
N HIS A 35 -22.17 -4.89 14.03
CA HIS A 35 -23.02 -4.61 12.87
C HIS A 35 -22.69 -5.50 11.69
N LEU A 36 -21.40 -5.72 11.41
CA LEU A 36 -20.94 -6.68 10.40
C LEU A 36 -21.41 -8.11 10.70
N LEU A 37 -21.26 -8.58 11.94
CA LEU A 37 -21.72 -9.92 12.33
C LEU A 37 -23.24 -10.06 12.26
N ARG A 38 -24.00 -8.99 12.55
CA ARG A 38 -25.45 -8.96 12.36
C ARG A 38 -25.85 -8.96 10.90
N ALA A 39 -25.08 -8.31 10.02
CA ALA A 39 -25.29 -8.41 8.58
C ALA A 39 -25.07 -9.84 8.08
N LEU A 40 -24.06 -10.55 8.60
CA LEU A 40 -23.75 -11.91 8.15
C LEU A 40 -24.64 -13.00 8.75
N HIS A 41 -25.07 -12.83 10.00
CA HIS A 41 -25.77 -13.87 10.78
C HIS A 41 -27.11 -13.41 11.36
N GLY A 42 -27.63 -12.30 10.87
CA GLY A 42 -28.94 -11.79 11.26
C GLY A 42 -30.06 -12.75 10.87
N PRO A 43 -31.26 -12.59 11.45
CA PRO A 43 -32.43 -13.41 11.11
C PRO A 43 -32.96 -13.11 9.70
N GLU A 44 -32.59 -11.97 9.12
CA GLU A 44 -33.01 -11.52 7.78
C GLU A 44 -31.79 -11.44 6.85
N ASP A 45 -32.03 -11.72 5.56
CA ASP A 45 -31.00 -11.59 4.52
C ASP A 45 -30.53 -10.13 4.42
N TYR A 46 -29.22 -9.91 4.49
CA TYR A 46 -28.67 -8.55 4.46
C TYR A 46 -28.92 -7.84 3.14
N ILE A 47 -29.52 -6.66 3.22
CA ILE A 47 -29.75 -5.76 2.07
C ILE A 47 -28.60 -4.75 2.04
N LEU A 48 -27.97 -4.62 0.88
CA LEU A 48 -26.84 -3.69 0.70
C LEU A 48 -27.29 -2.24 0.88
N PRO A 49 -26.51 -1.40 1.59
CA PRO A 49 -26.84 0.00 1.86
C PRO A 49 -27.22 0.76 0.60
N GLY A 50 -28.31 1.53 0.67
CA GLY A 50 -28.80 2.34 -0.45
C GLY A 50 -29.41 1.54 -1.61
N THR A 51 -29.71 0.25 -1.42
CA THR A 51 -30.27 -0.62 -2.46
C THR A 51 -31.49 -1.42 -1.98
N GLN A 52 -32.03 -2.25 -2.87
CA GLN A 52 -33.01 -3.31 -2.58
C GLN A 52 -32.42 -4.70 -2.89
N THR A 53 -31.10 -4.82 -2.98
CA THR A 53 -30.40 -6.03 -3.41
C THR A 53 -29.73 -6.71 -2.23
N HIS A 54 -29.91 -8.02 -2.14
CA HIS A 54 -29.30 -8.84 -1.10
C HIS A 54 -27.80 -9.05 -1.35
N LEU A 55 -27.06 -9.27 -0.27
CA LEU A 55 -25.70 -9.76 -0.34
C LEU A 55 -25.66 -11.13 -1.04
N ARG A 56 -24.81 -11.23 -2.05
CA ARG A 56 -24.50 -12.49 -2.70
C ARG A 56 -23.57 -13.29 -1.79
N GLN A 57 -23.97 -14.52 -1.46
CA GLN A 57 -23.22 -15.41 -0.55
C GLN A 57 -22.47 -16.55 -1.28
N VAL A 58 -22.67 -16.67 -2.60
CA VAL A 58 -22.04 -17.75 -3.41
C VAL A 58 -21.29 -17.12 -4.58
N PHE A 59 -19.97 -17.15 -4.50
CA PHE A 59 -19.05 -16.65 -5.52
C PHE A 59 -18.27 -17.79 -6.16
N THR A 60 -17.70 -18.66 -5.33
CA THR A 60 -16.85 -19.78 -5.77
C THR A 60 -17.56 -21.13 -5.64
N GLY A 61 -18.64 -21.21 -4.86
CA GLY A 61 -19.32 -22.45 -4.52
C GLY A 61 -18.73 -23.15 -3.28
N ILE A 62 -17.69 -22.59 -2.67
CA ILE A 62 -17.09 -23.06 -1.41
C ILE A 62 -17.41 -22.04 -0.33
N TYR A 63 -18.52 -22.26 0.39
CA TYR A 63 -19.00 -21.28 1.36
C TYR A 63 -17.99 -21.02 2.48
N TRP A 64 -17.62 -22.05 3.25
CA TRP A 64 -16.60 -21.92 4.28
C TRP A 64 -15.28 -22.57 3.82
N PRO A 65 -14.12 -21.87 3.92
CA PRO A 65 -13.92 -20.52 4.45
C PRO A 65 -13.93 -19.39 3.40
N ILE A 66 -14.13 -19.70 2.11
CA ILE A 66 -13.84 -18.76 1.01
C ILE A 66 -14.95 -17.73 0.82
N ASP A 67 -16.16 -18.15 0.45
CA ASP A 67 -17.22 -17.18 0.16
C ASP A 67 -17.64 -16.41 1.42
N TYR A 68 -17.61 -17.03 2.60
CA TYR A 68 -17.84 -16.34 3.88
C TYR A 68 -16.87 -15.17 4.11
N LEU A 69 -15.60 -15.34 3.78
CA LEU A 69 -14.62 -14.26 3.84
C LEU A 69 -14.89 -13.19 2.76
N LEU A 70 -15.30 -13.61 1.57
CA LEU A 70 -15.68 -12.68 0.51
C LEU A 70 -16.90 -11.85 0.89
N ASP A 71 -17.89 -12.42 1.59
CA ASP A 71 -19.06 -11.72 2.12
C ASP A 71 -18.63 -10.58 3.06
N VAL A 72 -17.76 -10.88 4.03
CA VAL A 72 -17.16 -9.88 4.93
C VAL A 72 -16.51 -8.74 4.15
N LEU A 73 -15.69 -9.08 3.15
CA LEU A 73 -14.93 -8.11 2.37
C LEU A 73 -15.83 -7.31 1.40
N VAL A 74 -16.88 -7.91 0.85
CA VAL A 74 -17.86 -7.22 0.00
C VAL A 74 -18.62 -6.20 0.83
N ILE A 75 -19.13 -6.57 2.01
CA ILE A 75 -19.81 -5.60 2.91
C ILE A 75 -18.86 -4.45 3.26
N PHE A 76 -17.63 -4.75 3.64
CA PHE A 76 -16.64 -3.74 4.01
C PHE A 76 -16.33 -2.78 2.85
N PHE A 77 -15.97 -3.31 1.67
CA PHE A 77 -15.59 -2.45 0.55
C PHE A 77 -16.79 -1.83 -0.19
N TRP A 78 -18.02 -2.30 0.05
CA TRP A 78 -19.24 -1.66 -0.45
C TRP A 78 -19.34 -0.22 0.05
N GLU A 79 -19.18 -0.02 1.36
CA GLU A 79 -19.24 1.29 2.03
C GLU A 79 -18.16 2.27 1.55
N VAL A 80 -17.07 1.74 0.98
CA VAL A 80 -16.00 2.54 0.38
C VAL A 80 -16.35 2.91 -1.06
N ALA A 81 -16.92 1.98 -1.82
CA ALA A 81 -17.07 2.07 -3.26
C ALA A 81 -18.44 2.58 -3.74
N ASP A 82 -19.47 2.59 -2.89
CA ASP A 82 -20.81 3.05 -3.25
C ASP A 82 -20.98 4.58 -3.19
N GLY A 83 -20.13 5.27 -2.42
CA GLY A 83 -20.16 6.72 -2.24
C GLY A 83 -21.16 7.21 -1.21
N SER A 84 -21.80 6.31 -0.45
CA SER A 84 -22.78 6.69 0.58
C SER A 84 -22.13 7.36 1.79
N HIS A 85 -20.85 7.07 2.05
CA HIS A 85 -20.02 7.66 3.09
C HIS A 85 -18.86 8.45 2.46
N PRO A 86 -19.04 9.77 2.19
CA PRO A 86 -18.11 10.55 1.35
C PRO A 86 -16.69 10.59 1.89
N ALA A 87 -16.51 10.75 3.21
CA ALA A 87 -15.20 10.72 3.84
C ALA A 87 -14.50 9.38 3.62
N THR A 88 -15.23 8.28 3.82
CA THR A 88 -14.72 6.91 3.65
C THR A 88 -14.30 6.67 2.20
N SER A 89 -15.12 7.06 1.21
CA SER A 89 -14.77 6.92 -0.19
C SER A 89 -13.54 7.76 -0.59
N VAL A 90 -13.45 9.00 -0.12
CA VAL A 90 -12.29 9.88 -0.39
C VAL A 90 -11.02 9.32 0.26
N ILE A 91 -11.11 8.83 1.50
CA ILE A 91 -10.00 8.16 2.18
C ILE A 91 -9.61 6.88 1.43
N GLY A 92 -10.57 6.11 0.90
CA GLY A 92 -10.30 4.94 0.07
C GLY A 92 -9.51 5.28 -1.20
N ILE A 93 -9.88 6.36 -1.90
CA ILE A 93 -9.12 6.88 -3.05
C ILE A 93 -7.71 7.30 -2.63
N TYR A 94 -7.60 8.02 -1.52
CA TYR A 94 -6.31 8.45 -0.98
C TYR A 94 -5.41 7.24 -0.65
N PHE A 95 -5.97 6.26 0.04
CA PHE A 95 -5.32 5.00 0.38
C PHE A 95 -4.82 4.29 -0.87
N LEU A 96 -5.65 4.19 -1.92
CA LEU A 96 -5.29 3.57 -3.19
C LEU A 96 -4.05 4.23 -3.82
N GLY A 97 -4.04 5.56 -3.89
CA GLY A 97 -2.94 6.31 -4.50
C GLY A 97 -1.62 6.20 -3.71
N GLN A 98 -1.70 6.26 -2.38
CA GLN A 98 -0.51 6.17 -1.54
C GLN A 98 0.00 4.73 -1.43
N LEU A 99 -0.89 3.74 -1.32
CA LEU A 99 -0.52 2.34 -1.29
C LEU A 99 0.12 1.89 -2.60
N LEU A 100 -0.29 2.40 -3.76
CA LEU A 100 0.39 2.14 -5.04
C LEU A 100 1.90 2.40 -4.94
N CYS A 101 2.29 3.53 -4.37
CA CYS A 101 3.69 3.92 -4.20
C CYS A 101 4.43 2.95 -3.26
N VAL A 102 3.78 2.55 -2.16
CA VAL A 102 4.33 1.55 -1.24
C VAL A 102 4.50 0.18 -1.94
N LEU A 103 3.50 -0.29 -2.67
CA LEU A 103 3.54 -1.56 -3.40
C LEU A 103 4.66 -1.59 -4.44
N VAL A 104 4.91 -0.49 -5.14
CA VAL A 104 6.00 -0.39 -6.12
C VAL A 104 7.35 -0.64 -5.46
N ASN A 105 7.61 -0.05 -4.28
CA ASN A 105 8.81 -0.33 -3.50
C ASN A 105 8.90 -1.81 -3.08
N ILE A 106 7.81 -2.37 -2.54
CA ILE A 106 7.80 -3.74 -2.02
C ILE A 106 8.00 -4.75 -3.16
N TYR A 107 7.32 -4.59 -4.29
CA TYR A 107 7.48 -5.46 -5.45
C TYR A 107 8.87 -5.29 -6.09
N LEU A 108 9.38 -4.07 -6.22
CA LEU A 108 10.74 -3.84 -6.70
C LEU A 108 11.77 -4.55 -5.82
N ASP A 109 11.68 -4.37 -4.50
CA ASP A 109 12.59 -4.99 -3.55
C ASP A 109 12.50 -6.53 -3.58
N SER A 110 11.34 -7.11 -3.94
CA SER A 110 11.19 -8.56 -4.14
C SER A 110 11.91 -9.10 -5.37
N LEU A 111 12.19 -8.24 -6.35
CA LEU A 111 12.89 -8.57 -7.60
C LEU A 111 14.40 -8.34 -7.55
N ARG A 112 14.90 -7.70 -6.49
CA ARG A 112 16.33 -7.46 -6.30
C ARG A 112 17.06 -8.74 -5.96
N ASN A 113 18.25 -8.94 -6.50
CA ASN A 113 19.07 -10.16 -6.33
C ASN A 113 19.18 -10.63 -4.87
N GLY A 114 19.28 -9.71 -3.92
CA GLY A 114 19.37 -10.02 -2.49
C GLY A 114 18.12 -10.66 -1.89
N ASN A 115 16.96 -10.46 -2.51
CA ASN A 115 15.66 -10.99 -2.10
C ASN A 115 15.05 -11.95 -3.14
N ALA A 116 15.48 -11.86 -4.40
CA ALA A 116 14.98 -12.58 -5.57
C ALA A 116 15.50 -14.02 -5.63
N LYS A 117 15.31 -14.76 -4.53
CA LYS A 117 15.24 -16.22 -4.61
C LYS A 117 14.09 -16.60 -5.57
N SER A 118 14.02 -17.87 -5.99
CA SER A 118 13.07 -18.34 -7.02
C SER A 118 11.60 -17.91 -6.83
N PHE A 119 11.18 -17.52 -5.63
CA PHE A 119 9.80 -17.15 -5.28
C PHE A 119 9.63 -15.75 -4.66
N GLY A 120 10.56 -14.80 -4.84
CA GLY A 120 10.49 -13.47 -4.20
C GLY A 120 9.17 -12.72 -4.44
N PHE A 121 8.75 -12.58 -5.71
CA PHE A 121 7.51 -11.90 -6.09
C PHE A 121 6.25 -12.65 -5.60
N LEU A 122 6.27 -13.99 -5.63
CA LEU A 122 5.18 -14.82 -5.12
C LEU A 122 5.02 -14.66 -3.60
N ARG A 123 6.13 -14.64 -2.85
CA ARG A 123 6.12 -14.39 -1.39
C ARG A 123 5.49 -13.03 -1.06
N THR A 124 5.86 -12.00 -1.81
CA THR A 124 5.23 -10.67 -1.68
C THR A 124 3.73 -10.74 -2.01
N THR A 125 3.34 -11.49 -3.02
CA THR A 125 1.92 -11.67 -3.40
C THR A 125 1.12 -12.37 -2.30
N ILE A 126 1.67 -13.44 -1.70
CA ILE A 126 1.03 -14.15 -0.58
C ILE A 126 0.88 -13.20 0.62
N TRP A 127 1.91 -12.43 0.96
CA TRP A 127 1.80 -11.42 2.00
C TRP A 127 0.74 -10.37 1.66
N ALA A 128 0.69 -9.88 0.42
CA ALA A 128 -0.30 -8.91 -0.02
C ALA A 128 -1.74 -9.46 0.06
N MET A 129 -1.95 -10.76 -0.16
CA MET A 129 -3.25 -11.41 0.08
C MET A 129 -3.63 -11.38 1.57
N ILE A 130 -2.69 -11.69 2.47
CA ILE A 130 -2.95 -11.64 3.93
C ILE A 130 -3.21 -10.20 4.37
N PHE A 131 -2.46 -9.24 3.84
CA PHE A 131 -2.68 -7.81 4.01
C PHE A 131 -4.11 -7.43 3.62
N GLN A 132 -4.55 -7.79 2.41
CA GLN A 132 -5.87 -7.41 1.89
C GLN A 132 -7.01 -7.91 2.80
N MET A 133 -6.82 -9.04 3.46
CA MET A 133 -7.79 -9.62 4.39
C MET A 133 -7.79 -8.99 5.79
N THR A 134 -6.68 -8.37 6.21
CA THR A 134 -6.46 -8.00 7.63
C THR A 134 -6.08 -6.55 7.88
N GLY A 135 -5.72 -5.80 6.84
CA GLY A 135 -5.14 -4.45 6.93
C GLY A 135 -3.60 -4.47 6.94
N ILE A 136 -2.99 -3.45 6.36
CA ILE A 136 -1.52 -3.28 6.31
C ILE A 136 -0.98 -2.85 7.68
N GLY A 137 -1.79 -2.22 8.52
CA GLY A 137 -1.48 -1.88 9.90
C GLY A 137 -1.23 -3.11 10.76
N CYS A 138 -1.93 -4.21 10.47
CA CYS A 138 -1.74 -5.49 11.17
C CYS A 138 -0.50 -6.24 10.66
N THR A 139 -0.34 -6.32 9.34
CA THR A 139 0.62 -7.23 8.69
C THR A 139 1.91 -6.55 8.22
N GLY A 140 1.91 -5.22 8.08
CA GLY A 140 3.02 -4.44 7.56
C GLY A 140 4.23 -4.47 8.49
N ALA A 141 4.02 -4.41 9.80
CA ALA A 141 5.11 -4.52 10.77
C ALA A 141 5.70 -5.94 10.85
N ILE A 142 4.88 -6.98 10.66
CA ILE A 142 5.34 -8.38 10.55
C ILE A 142 6.21 -8.54 9.29
N TRP A 143 5.76 -8.00 8.16
CA TRP A 143 6.57 -7.95 6.93
C TRP A 143 7.87 -7.18 7.15
N ALA A 144 7.80 -6.02 7.80
CA ALA A 144 8.98 -5.20 8.07
C ALA A 144 10.00 -5.93 8.94
N LEU A 145 9.57 -6.64 10.00
CA LEU A 145 10.42 -7.48 10.83
C LEU A 145 11.09 -8.59 10.03
N SER A 146 10.33 -9.28 9.18
CA SER A 146 10.86 -10.30 8.29
C SER A 146 11.88 -9.72 7.30
N TYR A 147 11.57 -8.55 6.73
CA TYR A 147 12.43 -7.84 5.80
C TYR A 147 13.75 -7.44 6.46
N ILE A 148 13.74 -6.68 7.55
CA ILE A 148 14.98 -6.19 8.17
C ILE A 148 15.85 -7.33 8.75
N SER A 149 15.21 -8.44 9.14
CA SER A 149 15.92 -9.59 9.69
C SER A 149 16.58 -10.43 8.60
N SER A 150 15.99 -10.53 7.41
CA SER A 150 16.42 -11.46 6.37
C SER A 150 17.04 -10.79 5.14
N SER A 151 16.62 -9.58 4.79
CA SER A 151 17.03 -8.90 3.57
C SER A 151 18.45 -8.33 3.69
N PRO A 152 19.34 -8.57 2.72
CA PRO A 152 20.64 -7.90 2.67
C PRO A 152 20.51 -6.40 2.35
N LEU A 153 19.38 -5.95 1.81
CA LEU A 153 19.18 -4.57 1.34
C LEU A 153 19.16 -3.52 2.46
N SER A 154 18.91 -3.96 3.69
CA SER A 154 18.92 -3.11 4.89
C SER A 154 20.11 -3.39 5.82
N LYS A 155 21.10 -4.18 5.38
CA LYS A 155 22.27 -4.52 6.20
C LYS A 155 23.35 -3.45 6.07
N VAL A 156 23.56 -2.72 7.16
CA VAL A 156 24.59 -1.68 7.30
C VAL A 156 26.02 -2.25 7.27
N SER A 157 26.18 -3.57 7.50
CA SER A 157 27.47 -4.25 7.50
C SER A 157 28.03 -4.56 6.11
N LEU A 158 27.22 -4.49 5.06
CA LEU A 158 27.68 -4.79 3.70
C LEU A 158 28.50 -3.63 3.13
N ASN A 159 29.54 -3.97 2.37
CA ASN A 159 30.27 -2.95 1.60
C ASN A 159 29.48 -2.51 0.36
N LEU A 160 29.93 -1.43 -0.29
CA LEU A 160 29.22 -0.84 -1.44
C LEU A 160 28.99 -1.84 -2.58
N SER A 161 29.99 -2.65 -2.93
CA SER A 161 29.91 -3.60 -4.04
C SER A 161 28.91 -4.73 -3.76
N GLU A 162 28.92 -5.27 -2.55
CA GLU A 162 27.97 -6.28 -2.08
C GLU A 162 26.54 -5.74 -2.09
N LEU A 163 26.33 -4.54 -1.56
CA LEU A 163 25.01 -3.92 -1.48
C LEU A 163 24.48 -3.55 -2.89
N GLN A 164 25.36 -3.06 -3.78
CA GLN A 164 25.01 -2.83 -5.19
C GLN A 164 24.60 -4.13 -5.88
N THR A 165 25.37 -5.20 -5.71
CA THR A 165 25.06 -6.51 -6.31
C THR A 165 23.73 -7.06 -5.82
N ALA A 166 23.48 -6.98 -4.50
CA ALA A 166 22.21 -7.37 -3.90
C ALA A 166 21.04 -6.49 -4.36
N SER A 167 21.28 -5.22 -4.68
CA SER A 167 20.25 -4.25 -5.05
C SER A 167 19.86 -4.26 -6.53
N MET A 168 20.66 -4.91 -7.39
CA MET A 168 20.34 -5.04 -8.81
C MET A 168 19.10 -5.91 -9.04
N ALA A 169 18.31 -5.57 -10.04
CA ALA A 169 17.14 -6.33 -10.49
C ALA A 169 17.05 -6.33 -12.03
N PRO A 170 16.55 -7.40 -12.67
CA PRO A 170 16.40 -7.47 -14.12
C PRO A 170 15.47 -6.36 -14.65
N PRO A 171 15.91 -5.50 -15.60
CA PRO A 171 15.16 -4.30 -16.00
C PRO A 171 13.81 -4.61 -16.63
N ASN A 172 13.72 -5.70 -17.39
CA ASN A 172 12.48 -6.17 -17.98
C ASN A 172 11.43 -6.53 -16.90
N ARG A 173 11.84 -7.21 -15.83
CA ARG A 173 10.96 -7.54 -14.70
C ARG A 173 10.58 -6.32 -13.87
N VAL A 174 11.48 -5.35 -13.76
CA VAL A 174 11.23 -4.06 -13.09
C VAL A 174 10.18 -3.25 -13.85
N VAL A 175 10.35 -3.06 -15.15
CA VAL A 175 9.39 -2.31 -15.98
C VAL A 175 8.02 -2.98 -16.02
N ALA A 176 7.95 -4.31 -15.91
CA ALA A 176 6.69 -5.04 -15.83
C ALA A 176 5.85 -4.72 -14.56
N ILE A 177 6.44 -4.17 -13.49
CA ILE A 177 5.69 -3.85 -12.25
C ILE A 177 4.53 -2.89 -12.52
N VAL A 178 4.76 -1.80 -13.25
CA VAL A 178 3.76 -0.76 -13.48
C VAL A 178 2.55 -1.26 -14.27
N PRO A 179 2.69 -1.89 -15.46
CA PRO A 179 1.54 -2.43 -16.18
C PRO A 179 0.84 -3.54 -15.38
N SER A 180 1.56 -4.34 -14.59
CA SER A 180 0.94 -5.34 -13.71
C SER A 180 0.09 -4.72 -12.62
N LEU A 181 0.57 -3.65 -11.97
CA LEU A 181 -0.24 -2.88 -11.01
C LEU A 181 -1.38 -2.13 -11.70
N ALA A 182 -1.18 -1.64 -12.91
CA ALA A 182 -2.26 -1.00 -13.67
C ALA A 182 -3.41 -1.98 -13.92
N LEU A 183 -3.12 -3.18 -14.42
CA LEU A 183 -4.14 -4.20 -14.72
C LEU A 183 -4.72 -4.83 -13.46
N GLY A 184 -3.87 -5.25 -12.52
CA GLY A 184 -4.29 -6.03 -11.37
C GLY A 184 -4.89 -5.19 -10.24
N TYR A 185 -4.42 -3.96 -10.06
CA TYR A 185 -4.76 -3.10 -8.91
C TYR A 185 -5.57 -1.86 -9.31
N ILE A 186 -5.11 -1.08 -10.29
CA ILE A 186 -5.81 0.16 -10.68
C ILE A 186 -7.12 -0.16 -11.40
N CYS A 187 -7.10 -1.04 -12.41
CA CYS A 187 -8.31 -1.38 -13.16
C CYS A 187 -9.36 -2.07 -12.28
N THR A 188 -8.95 -2.91 -11.33
CA THR A 188 -9.88 -3.59 -10.41
C THR A 188 -10.50 -2.61 -9.42
N ALA A 189 -9.72 -1.65 -8.90
CA ALA A 189 -10.24 -0.56 -8.08
C ALA A 189 -11.24 0.33 -8.83
N ILE A 190 -10.92 0.70 -10.08
CA ILE A 190 -11.84 1.49 -10.92
C ILE A 190 -13.12 0.70 -11.16
N PHE A 191 -13.00 -0.59 -11.47
CA PHE A 191 -14.15 -1.45 -11.75
C PHE A 191 -15.07 -1.58 -10.52
N SER A 192 -14.52 -1.75 -9.31
CA SER A 192 -15.32 -1.80 -8.08
C SER A 192 -15.95 -0.46 -7.71
N ALA A 193 -15.31 0.65 -8.07
CA ALA A 193 -15.81 2.01 -7.84
C ALA A 193 -16.82 2.49 -8.89
N LEU A 194 -17.14 1.69 -9.93
CA LEU A 194 -18.13 2.11 -10.92
C LEU A 194 -19.51 2.32 -10.26
N PRO A 195 -20.25 3.36 -10.65
CA PRO A 195 -21.60 3.62 -10.18
C PRO A 195 -22.55 2.45 -10.48
N SER A 196 -23.29 2.02 -9.47
CA SER A 196 -24.37 1.04 -9.57
C SER A 196 -25.68 1.66 -9.07
N PRO A 197 -26.81 1.46 -9.75
CA PRO A 197 -27.02 0.56 -10.89
C PRO A 197 -26.79 1.24 -12.26
N THR A 198 -26.33 2.49 -12.29
CA THR A 198 -26.34 3.32 -13.51
C THR A 198 -25.32 2.90 -14.56
N ILE A 199 -24.13 2.41 -14.18
CA ILE A 199 -23.11 1.90 -15.11
C ILE A 199 -23.02 0.38 -15.04
N ILE A 200 -23.00 -0.19 -13.83
CA ILE A 200 -22.98 -1.65 -13.60
C ILE A 200 -24.12 -2.07 -12.68
N SER A 201 -24.61 -3.31 -12.81
CA SER A 201 -25.62 -3.84 -11.89
C SER A 201 -25.06 -4.02 -10.48
N TYR A 202 -25.95 -4.11 -9.47
CA TYR A 202 -25.53 -4.39 -8.10
C TYR A 202 -24.82 -5.74 -7.95
N ASP A 203 -25.27 -6.78 -8.66
CA ASP A 203 -24.60 -8.09 -8.68
C ASP A 203 -23.20 -7.99 -9.30
N THR A 204 -23.07 -7.28 -10.42
CA THR A 204 -21.77 -7.01 -11.06
C THR A 204 -20.83 -6.25 -10.14
N LYS A 205 -21.34 -5.31 -9.33
CA LYS A 205 -20.54 -4.57 -8.35
C LYS A 205 -20.00 -5.47 -7.24
N GLN A 206 -20.79 -6.43 -6.75
CA GLN A 206 -20.31 -7.41 -5.78
C GLN A 206 -19.17 -8.27 -6.36
N ILE A 207 -19.28 -8.70 -7.62
CA ILE A 207 -18.19 -9.42 -8.32
C ILE A 207 -16.94 -8.54 -8.51
N ALA A 208 -17.14 -7.24 -8.80
CA ALA A 208 -16.04 -6.28 -8.91
C ALA A 208 -15.31 -6.10 -7.57
N LEU A 209 -16.04 -6.08 -6.45
CA LEU A 209 -15.47 -6.04 -5.10
C LEU A 209 -14.72 -7.32 -4.74
N VAL A 210 -15.21 -8.49 -5.16
CA VAL A 210 -14.46 -9.75 -5.02
C VAL A 210 -13.15 -9.68 -5.82
N SER A 211 -13.21 -9.19 -7.07
CA SER A 211 -12.03 -9.01 -7.92
C SER A 211 -10.99 -8.07 -7.29
N TRP A 212 -11.46 -6.97 -6.67
CA TRP A 212 -10.62 -6.07 -5.88
C TRP A 212 -9.94 -6.78 -4.70
N ASN A 213 -10.64 -7.66 -3.99
CA ASN A 213 -10.06 -8.37 -2.85
C ASN A 213 -9.06 -9.48 -3.23
N VAL A 214 -9.00 -9.86 -4.50
CA VAL A 214 -7.97 -10.78 -5.04
C VAL A 214 -6.97 -10.07 -5.96
N TYR A 215 -6.93 -8.73 -5.92
CA TYR A 215 -6.03 -7.93 -6.75
C TYR A 215 -4.56 -8.41 -6.73
N PRO A 216 -3.96 -8.91 -5.61
CA PRO A 216 -2.56 -9.32 -5.63
C PRO A 216 -2.28 -10.46 -6.61
N ILE A 217 -3.23 -11.39 -6.74
CA ILE A 217 -3.16 -12.47 -7.74
C ILE A 217 -3.29 -11.88 -9.15
N LEU A 218 -4.20 -10.92 -9.33
CA LEU A 218 -4.40 -10.21 -10.58
C LEU A 218 -3.22 -9.30 -10.97
N VAL A 219 -2.31 -8.97 -10.04
CA VAL A 219 -1.01 -8.33 -10.31
C VAL A 219 0.05 -9.37 -10.67
N LEU A 220 0.06 -10.52 -9.98
CA LEU A 220 0.99 -11.62 -10.23
C LEU A 220 0.86 -12.19 -11.63
N LEU A 221 -0.36 -12.43 -12.12
CA LEU A 221 -0.59 -13.09 -13.42
C LEU A 221 -0.03 -12.25 -14.60
N PRO A 222 -0.35 -10.94 -14.73
CA PRO A 222 0.26 -10.11 -15.76
C PRO A 222 1.76 -9.92 -15.55
N HIS A 223 2.25 -9.86 -14.31
CA HIS A 223 3.70 -9.74 -14.06
C HIS A 223 4.45 -10.95 -14.60
N TRP A 224 3.95 -12.14 -14.26
CA TRP A 224 4.48 -13.40 -14.75
C TRP A 224 4.46 -13.42 -16.28
N LEU A 225 3.32 -13.14 -16.91
CA LEU A 225 3.17 -13.13 -18.38
C LEU A 225 4.10 -12.12 -19.06
N LEU A 226 4.14 -10.86 -18.59
CA LEU A 226 5.00 -9.83 -19.19
C LEU A 226 6.48 -10.15 -19.00
N SER A 227 6.85 -10.72 -17.85
CA SER A 227 8.23 -11.10 -17.57
C SER A 227 8.71 -12.27 -18.42
N THR A 228 7.85 -13.25 -18.74
CA THR A 228 8.21 -14.39 -19.60
C THR A 228 8.34 -13.95 -21.06
N LEU A 229 7.42 -13.11 -21.54
CA LEU A 229 7.43 -12.58 -22.92
C LEU A 229 8.63 -11.68 -23.23
N THR A 230 9.21 -11.04 -22.21
CA THR A 230 10.33 -10.09 -22.35
C THR A 230 11.66 -10.64 -21.84
N SER A 231 11.73 -11.95 -21.54
CA SER A 231 12.97 -12.58 -21.08
C SER A 231 13.95 -12.74 -22.24
N SER A 232 15.05 -12.00 -22.18
CA SER A 232 16.21 -12.16 -23.08
C SER A 232 17.20 -13.17 -22.50
N PRO A 233 17.95 -13.92 -23.34
CA PRO A 233 19.03 -14.79 -22.87
C PRO A 233 20.01 -14.05 -21.95
N GLN A 234 20.53 -14.81 -20.99
CA GLN A 234 21.09 -14.43 -19.70
C GLN A 234 22.40 -13.64 -19.81
N SER A 235 22.35 -12.42 -20.35
CA SER A 235 23.46 -11.46 -20.25
C SER A 235 23.44 -10.77 -18.89
N ALA A 236 24.61 -10.46 -18.33
CA ALA A 236 24.72 -9.64 -17.13
C ALA A 236 23.91 -8.34 -17.29
N THR A 237 23.06 -8.02 -16.31
CA THR A 237 22.22 -6.82 -16.37
C THR A 237 23.09 -5.56 -16.33
N PRO A 238 23.08 -4.71 -17.38
CA PRO A 238 23.83 -3.46 -17.34
C PRO A 238 23.28 -2.54 -16.26
N ARG A 239 24.15 -1.97 -15.41
CA ARG A 239 23.81 -1.02 -14.34
C ARG A 239 22.93 0.12 -14.87
N ARG A 240 23.28 0.69 -16.03
CA ARG A 240 22.55 1.77 -16.68
C ARG A 240 21.10 1.39 -17.03
N SER A 241 20.87 0.16 -17.49
CA SER A 241 19.52 -0.33 -17.82
C SER A 241 18.69 -0.54 -16.56
N HIS A 242 19.29 -1.07 -15.49
CA HIS A 242 18.64 -1.22 -14.20
C HIS A 242 18.16 0.13 -13.63
N ILE A 243 19.06 1.11 -13.48
CA ILE A 243 18.68 2.40 -12.89
C ILE A 243 17.67 3.16 -13.77
N ARG A 244 17.75 3.02 -15.10
CA ARG A 244 16.75 3.61 -16.00
C ARG A 244 15.36 3.01 -15.76
N ALA A 245 15.25 1.69 -15.65
CA ALA A 245 13.98 1.02 -15.37
C ALA A 245 13.39 1.45 -14.02
N VAL A 246 14.23 1.49 -12.98
CA VAL A 246 13.85 1.92 -11.63
C VAL A 246 13.34 3.37 -11.63
N ARG A 247 14.06 4.30 -12.27
CA ARG A 247 13.63 5.72 -12.39
C ARG A 247 12.27 5.85 -13.07
N VAL A 248 12.02 5.07 -14.12
CA VAL A 248 10.73 5.12 -14.85
C VAL A 248 9.58 4.72 -13.93
N ILE A 249 9.70 3.57 -13.24
CA ILE A 249 8.60 3.11 -12.36
C ILE A 249 8.41 4.06 -11.17
N TYR A 250 9.50 4.61 -10.62
CA TYR A 250 9.42 5.60 -9.55
C TYR A 250 8.77 6.90 -9.99
N ALA A 251 9.15 7.45 -11.14
CA ALA A 251 8.56 8.68 -11.67
C ALA A 251 7.06 8.52 -11.94
N LEU A 252 6.65 7.42 -12.57
CA LEU A 252 5.24 7.15 -12.88
C LEU A 252 4.40 7.00 -11.60
N SER A 253 4.86 6.19 -10.65
CA SER A 253 4.14 5.99 -9.40
C SER A 253 4.10 7.25 -8.53
N ALA A 254 5.21 8.01 -8.47
CA ALA A 254 5.24 9.29 -7.77
C ALA A 254 4.26 10.30 -8.38
N ALA A 255 4.15 10.36 -9.72
CA ALA A 255 3.20 11.25 -10.39
C ALA A 255 1.76 10.91 -10.02
N ILE A 256 1.37 9.62 -10.07
CA ILE A 256 0.03 9.16 -9.70
C ILE A 256 -0.25 9.44 -8.22
N GLY A 257 0.65 9.04 -7.33
CA GLY A 257 0.48 9.24 -5.88
C GLY A 257 0.40 10.72 -5.48
N THR A 258 1.23 11.57 -6.10
CA THR A 258 1.22 13.02 -5.85
C THR A 258 -0.05 13.65 -6.39
N PHE A 259 -0.52 13.25 -7.57
CA PHE A 259 -1.77 13.74 -8.14
C PHE A 259 -2.96 13.45 -7.22
N ILE A 260 -3.06 12.22 -6.70
CA ILE A 260 -4.11 11.83 -5.76
C ILE A 260 -3.98 12.60 -4.44
N HIS A 261 -2.76 12.74 -3.91
CA HIS A 261 -2.53 13.51 -2.67
C HIS A 261 -2.99 14.96 -2.81
N ILE A 262 -2.53 15.65 -3.86
CA ILE A 262 -2.91 17.04 -4.12
C ILE A 262 -4.42 17.15 -4.34
N GLY A 263 -5.04 16.22 -5.08
CA GLY A 263 -6.49 16.21 -5.31
C GLY A 263 -7.30 16.12 -4.01
N VAL A 264 -6.94 15.18 -3.13
CA VAL A 264 -7.62 14.99 -1.83
C VAL A 264 -7.40 16.19 -0.91
N VAL A 265 -6.17 16.69 -0.82
CA VAL A 265 -5.85 17.89 -0.03
C VAL A 265 -6.61 19.11 -0.58
N ALA A 266 -6.69 19.28 -1.89
CA ALA A 266 -7.39 20.39 -2.52
C ALA A 266 -8.90 20.34 -2.25
N ILE A 267 -9.54 19.17 -2.41
CA ILE A 267 -10.96 18.98 -2.07
C ILE A 267 -11.19 19.30 -0.59
N SER A 268 -10.32 18.80 0.28
CA SER A 268 -10.46 19.00 1.71
C SER A 268 -10.26 20.44 2.15
N LEU A 269 -9.24 21.14 1.65
CA LEU A 269 -9.04 22.57 1.94
C LEU A 269 -10.13 23.44 1.34
N SER A 270 -10.77 23.01 0.24
CA SER A 270 -11.88 23.75 -0.36
C SER A 270 -13.10 23.83 0.56
N THR A 271 -13.30 22.88 1.48
CA THR A 271 -14.40 22.98 2.47
C THR A 271 -14.18 24.12 3.45
N LEU A 272 -12.92 24.52 3.70
CA LEU A 272 -12.55 25.65 4.55
C LEU A 272 -12.52 26.97 3.79
N LEU A 273 -11.90 26.97 2.62
CA LEU A 273 -11.66 28.19 1.84
C LEU A 273 -12.88 28.62 1.03
N PHE A 274 -13.70 27.67 0.60
CA PHE A 274 -14.86 27.88 -0.27
C PHE A 274 -16.09 27.06 0.20
N PRO A 275 -16.53 27.21 1.46
CA PRO A 275 -17.61 26.39 2.04
C PRO A 275 -18.93 26.47 1.25
N MET A 276 -19.17 27.59 0.56
CA MET A 276 -20.38 27.80 -0.27
C MET A 276 -20.46 26.86 -1.48
N LEU A 277 -19.36 26.18 -1.85
CA LEU A 277 -19.36 25.19 -2.93
C LEU A 277 -19.90 23.82 -2.49
N PHE A 278 -20.07 23.59 -1.19
CA PHE A 278 -20.43 22.30 -0.62
C PHE A 278 -21.79 22.37 0.06
N SER A 279 -22.54 21.26 0.02
CA SER A 279 -23.70 21.13 0.90
C SER A 279 -23.23 21.00 2.36
N PRO A 280 -24.03 21.42 3.35
CA PRO A 280 -23.63 21.36 4.76
C PRO A 280 -23.16 19.97 5.22
N ALA A 281 -23.77 18.90 4.69
CA ALA A 281 -23.39 17.53 5.03
C ALA A 281 -21.97 17.16 4.58
N TYR A 282 -21.48 17.72 3.46
CA TYR A 282 -20.13 17.43 2.96
C TYR A 282 -19.04 18.27 3.64
N LEU A 283 -19.39 19.38 4.29
CA LEU A 283 -18.41 20.24 4.93
C LEU A 283 -17.66 19.49 6.04
N ASP A 284 -18.40 18.82 6.92
CA ASP A 284 -17.83 18.06 8.03
C ASP A 284 -17.15 16.77 7.55
N GLU A 285 -17.78 16.05 6.62
CA GLU A 285 -17.25 14.78 6.08
C GLU A 285 -15.92 14.98 5.35
N LEU A 286 -15.80 16.03 4.54
CA LEU A 286 -14.60 16.30 3.73
C LEU A 286 -13.62 17.28 4.40
N HIS A 287 -13.90 17.70 5.64
CA HIS A 287 -13.02 18.57 6.41
C HIS A 287 -11.61 17.95 6.59
N PRO A 288 -10.52 18.75 6.60
CA PRO A 288 -9.16 18.22 6.75
C PRO A 288 -8.96 17.34 7.98
N ALA A 289 -9.59 17.67 9.10
CA ALA A 289 -9.53 16.84 10.30
C ALA A 289 -10.20 15.47 10.10
N SER A 290 -11.31 15.39 9.35
CA SER A 290 -12.02 14.14 9.07
C SER A 290 -11.20 13.21 8.17
N LEU A 291 -10.48 13.79 7.19
CA LEU A 291 -9.73 13.02 6.20
C LEU A 291 -8.29 12.69 6.61
N ALA A 292 -7.67 13.48 7.49
CA ALA A 292 -6.25 13.34 7.83
C ALA A 292 -5.99 12.81 9.24
N LEU A 293 -6.92 12.97 10.18
CA LEU A 293 -6.69 12.63 11.58
C LEU A 293 -7.51 11.39 11.97
N PRO A 294 -6.87 10.28 12.36
CA PRO A 294 -7.60 9.14 12.87
C PRO A 294 -8.33 9.51 14.17
N PRO A 295 -9.59 9.09 14.36
CA PRO A 295 -10.31 9.36 15.59
C PRO A 295 -9.66 8.61 16.75
N VAL A 296 -9.33 9.35 17.81
CA VAL A 296 -8.74 8.78 19.05
C VAL A 296 -9.82 8.37 20.03
N SER A 297 -10.95 9.09 20.05
CA SER A 297 -12.11 8.71 20.86
C SER A 297 -12.91 7.62 20.16
N ILE A 298 -13.26 6.58 20.90
CA ILE A 298 -14.14 5.52 20.42
C ILE A 298 -15.59 6.00 20.54
N THR A 299 -16.21 6.27 19.40
CA THR A 299 -17.63 6.61 19.29
C THR A 299 -18.39 5.40 18.79
N GLN A 300 -19.52 5.06 19.42
CA GLN A 300 -20.36 3.96 18.95
C GLN A 300 -20.89 4.27 17.54
N GLY A 301 -20.53 3.42 16.58
CA GLY A 301 -21.00 3.49 15.21
C GLY A 301 -22.47 3.08 15.11
N ARG A 302 -23.20 3.76 14.25
CA ARG A 302 -24.59 3.45 13.90
C ARG A 302 -24.65 2.49 12.71
N THR A 303 -23.68 2.58 11.80
CA THR A 303 -23.56 1.73 10.61
C THR A 303 -22.22 1.00 10.60
N ILE A 304 -22.05 0.08 9.64
CA ILE A 304 -20.76 -0.55 9.37
C ILE A 304 -19.78 0.49 8.82
N GLY A 305 -20.25 1.41 7.96
CA GLY A 305 -19.47 2.49 7.35
C GLY A 305 -18.76 3.42 8.35
N ASP A 306 -19.37 3.66 9.53
CA ASP A 306 -18.81 4.54 10.56
C ASP A 306 -17.43 4.08 11.06
N GLY A 307 -17.26 2.77 11.30
CA GLY A 307 -15.98 2.21 11.74
C GLY A 307 -14.97 2.05 10.61
N ILE A 308 -15.42 1.90 9.37
CA ILE A 308 -14.54 1.70 8.21
C ILE A 308 -13.65 2.93 8.00
N ARG A 309 -14.18 4.14 8.17
CA ARG A 309 -13.37 5.37 8.11
C ARG A 309 -12.20 5.32 9.09
N SER A 310 -12.50 5.01 10.36
CA SER A 310 -11.50 4.88 11.43
C SER A 310 -10.48 3.81 11.09
N PHE A 311 -10.95 2.65 10.62
CA PHE A 311 -10.12 1.54 10.19
C PHE A 311 -9.10 1.99 9.13
N PHE A 312 -9.52 2.62 8.04
CA PHE A 312 -8.61 3.08 6.98
C PHE A 312 -7.59 4.11 7.46
N LEU A 313 -7.97 5.05 8.33
CA LEU A 313 -7.05 6.07 8.83
C LEU A 313 -5.96 5.43 9.70
N TRP A 314 -6.34 4.56 10.63
CA TRP A 314 -5.38 3.82 11.44
C TRP A 314 -4.55 2.84 10.60
N ASP A 315 -5.14 2.21 9.59
CA ASP A 315 -4.45 1.27 8.69
C ASP A 315 -3.30 1.96 7.97
N GLN A 316 -3.53 3.18 7.47
CA GLN A 316 -2.50 4.02 6.86
C GLN A 316 -1.41 4.40 7.85
N VAL A 317 -1.79 4.86 9.05
CA VAL A 317 -0.82 5.29 10.06
C VAL A 317 0.16 4.16 10.38
N PHE A 318 -0.35 2.98 10.74
CA PHE A 318 0.52 1.86 11.12
C PHE A 318 1.22 1.20 9.93
N GLY A 319 0.49 1.02 8.83
CA GLY A 319 1.01 0.37 7.64
C GLY A 319 2.09 1.20 6.93
N TYR A 320 1.81 2.48 6.67
CA TYR A 320 2.78 3.35 5.98
C TYR A 320 3.97 3.69 6.86
N THR A 321 3.78 3.82 8.18
CA THR A 321 4.92 3.97 9.12
C THR A 321 5.85 2.76 9.04
N SER A 322 5.29 1.54 9.00
CA SER A 322 6.09 0.32 8.86
C SER A 322 6.90 0.32 7.55
N ALA A 323 6.27 0.67 6.44
CA ALA A 323 6.93 0.77 5.14
C ALA A 323 8.02 1.85 5.10
N ILE A 324 7.74 3.04 5.65
CA ILE A 324 8.69 4.16 5.74
C ILE A 324 9.91 3.77 6.58
N LEU A 325 9.72 3.10 7.72
CA LEU A 325 10.83 2.66 8.57
C LEU A 325 11.74 1.66 7.83
N VAL A 326 11.18 0.75 7.05
CA VAL A 326 11.96 -0.16 6.20
C VAL A 326 12.73 0.61 5.12
N ALA A 327 12.08 1.56 4.45
CA ALA A 327 12.72 2.39 3.44
C ALA A 327 13.87 3.25 4.02
N LEU A 328 13.67 3.83 5.20
CA LEU A 328 14.71 4.56 5.95
C LEU A 328 15.89 3.65 6.32
N LYS A 329 15.63 2.41 6.75
CA LYS A 329 16.67 1.43 7.07
C LYS A 329 17.47 1.02 5.83
N ALA A 330 16.81 0.80 4.70
CA ALA A 330 17.49 0.52 3.44
C ALA A 330 18.32 1.73 2.95
N TYR A 331 17.81 2.96 3.16
CA TYR A 331 18.54 4.19 2.85
C TYR A 331 19.75 4.42 3.78
N GLU A 332 19.62 4.11 5.08
CA GLU A 332 20.74 4.10 6.05
C GLU A 332 21.86 3.16 5.61
N ALA A 333 21.51 1.95 5.19
CA ALA A 333 22.48 0.98 4.68
C ALA A 333 23.25 1.52 3.46
N ALA A 334 22.57 2.13 2.50
CA ALA A 334 23.21 2.74 1.33
C ALA A 334 24.11 3.94 1.70
N CYS A 335 23.67 4.81 2.61
CA CYS A 335 24.47 5.94 3.11
C CYS A 335 25.74 5.47 3.80
N THR A 336 25.63 4.41 4.60
CA THR A 336 26.77 3.84 5.33
C THR A 336 27.74 3.16 4.36
N ALA A 337 27.25 2.34 3.43
CA ALA A 337 28.07 1.66 2.45
C ALA A 337 28.84 2.63 1.54
N LYS A 338 28.27 3.81 1.24
CA LYS A 338 28.93 4.87 0.46
C LYS A 338 29.79 5.84 1.30
N GLY A 339 29.71 5.76 2.63
CA GLY A 339 30.45 6.63 3.54
C GLY A 339 29.94 8.09 3.60
N THR A 340 28.70 8.37 3.18
CA THR A 340 28.14 9.74 3.19
C THR A 340 27.57 10.16 4.54
N GLY A 341 27.53 9.24 5.51
CA GLY A 341 26.89 9.44 6.82
C GLY A 341 25.36 9.43 6.75
N PHE A 342 24.71 9.01 7.83
CA PHE A 342 23.25 8.98 7.95
C PHE A 342 22.79 9.62 9.26
N SER A 343 21.73 10.42 9.21
CA SER A 343 21.15 11.05 10.39
C SER A 343 19.66 10.74 10.49
N TRP A 344 19.29 9.91 11.46
CA TRP A 344 17.89 9.54 11.72
C TRP A 344 16.99 10.75 11.91
N ARG A 345 17.42 11.76 12.66
CA ARG A 345 16.64 12.98 12.91
C ARG A 345 16.36 13.76 11.62
N ARG A 346 17.38 13.99 10.77
CA ARG A 346 17.21 14.73 9.51
C ARG A 346 16.37 13.94 8.52
N SER A 347 16.61 12.64 8.38
CA SER A 347 15.85 11.78 7.47
C SER A 347 14.39 11.65 7.92
N ALA A 348 14.12 11.51 9.21
CA ALA A 348 12.75 11.47 9.74
C ALA A 348 12.01 12.80 9.51
N LEU A 349 12.66 13.93 9.81
CA LEU A 349 12.06 15.25 9.55
C LEU A 349 11.82 15.48 8.06
N GLY A 350 12.79 15.16 7.20
CA GLY A 350 12.65 15.28 5.75
C GLY A 350 11.54 14.40 5.20
N THR A 351 11.41 13.17 5.73
CA THR A 351 10.32 12.26 5.35
C THR A 351 8.97 12.77 5.83
N PHE A 352 8.88 13.32 7.05
CA PHE A 352 7.64 13.93 7.56
C PHE A 352 7.20 15.10 6.69
N VAL A 353 8.11 16.02 6.35
CA VAL A 353 7.83 17.15 5.46
C VAL A 353 7.44 16.67 4.07
N ALA A 354 8.15 15.69 3.51
CA ALA A 354 7.79 15.11 2.21
C ALA A 354 6.38 14.46 2.26
N SER A 355 6.06 13.71 3.31
CA SER A 355 4.74 13.10 3.49
C SER A 355 3.61 14.13 3.52
N ALA A 356 3.87 15.31 4.09
CA ALA A 356 2.90 16.40 4.12
C ALA A 356 2.70 17.11 2.76
N VAL A 357 3.70 17.05 1.87
CA VAL A 357 3.66 17.74 0.57
C VAL A 357 3.20 16.84 -0.58
N VAL A 358 3.66 15.59 -0.59
CA VAL A 358 3.39 14.63 -1.69
C VAL A 358 2.66 13.37 -1.24
N GLY A 359 2.41 13.23 0.06
CA GLY A 359 1.81 12.05 0.65
C GLY A 359 2.82 11.02 1.17
N PRO A 360 2.46 10.24 2.21
CA PRO A 360 3.37 9.30 2.88
C PRO A 360 3.82 8.13 2.00
N GLY A 361 2.98 7.68 1.07
CA GLY A 361 3.34 6.65 0.11
C GLY A 361 4.41 7.13 -0.87
N VAL A 362 4.26 8.35 -1.38
CA VAL A 362 5.26 8.97 -2.27
C VAL A 362 6.55 9.29 -1.51
N ALA A 363 6.48 9.74 -0.25
CA ALA A 363 7.66 9.94 0.58
C ALA A 363 8.43 8.61 0.80
N CYS A 364 7.71 7.51 1.07
CA CYS A 364 8.29 6.16 1.15
C CYS A 364 8.98 5.76 -0.17
N LEU A 365 8.31 5.97 -1.32
CA LEU A 365 8.87 5.76 -2.65
C LEU A 365 10.15 6.58 -2.88
N GLY A 366 10.13 7.85 -2.49
CA GLY A 366 11.25 8.78 -2.59
C GLY A 366 12.48 8.31 -1.82
N LEU A 367 12.31 7.70 -0.63
CA LEU A 367 13.43 7.10 0.10
C LEU A 367 14.07 5.93 -0.67
N GLY A 368 13.25 5.09 -1.31
CA GLY A 368 13.72 4.03 -2.21
C GLY A 368 14.47 4.59 -3.42
N TRP A 369 13.95 5.67 -4.00
CA TRP A 369 14.60 6.38 -5.10
C TRP A 369 15.95 6.98 -4.68
N LEU A 370 16.00 7.72 -3.57
CA LEU A 370 17.25 8.29 -3.05
C LEU A 370 18.30 7.21 -2.77
N ARG A 371 17.89 6.05 -2.23
CA ARG A 371 18.77 4.89 -2.06
C ARG A 371 19.39 4.44 -3.38
N ASP A 372 18.57 4.28 -4.42
CA ASP A 372 19.07 3.75 -5.70
C ASP A 372 19.90 4.77 -6.48
N GLU A 373 19.60 6.07 -6.39
CA GLU A 373 20.48 7.12 -6.93
C GLU A 373 21.81 7.16 -6.18
N LEU A 374 21.79 6.92 -4.87
CA LEU A 374 23.01 6.87 -4.09
C LEU A 374 23.89 5.69 -4.52
N LEU A 375 23.29 4.52 -4.74
CA LEU A 375 23.99 3.31 -5.15
C LEU A 375 24.43 3.31 -6.62
N PHE A 376 23.65 3.90 -7.53
CA PHE A 376 23.84 3.72 -8.99
C PHE A 376 23.79 5.01 -9.81
N GLY A 377 23.41 6.14 -9.24
CA GLY A 377 23.16 7.40 -9.97
C GLY A 377 24.41 8.22 -10.33
N GLY A 378 25.60 7.84 -9.86
CA GLY A 378 26.85 8.51 -10.19
C GLY A 378 27.22 8.31 -11.67
N LYS A 379 27.87 9.32 -12.28
CA LYS A 379 28.58 9.11 -13.55
C LYS A 379 29.67 8.09 -13.29
N ASP A 380 29.64 6.96 -13.98
CA ASP A 380 30.60 5.88 -13.81
C ASP A 380 32.03 6.44 -13.78
N GLU A 381 32.78 6.10 -12.72
CA GLU A 381 34.24 6.27 -12.66
C GLU A 381 34.96 5.38 -13.70
N GLU A 382 34.24 4.76 -14.64
CA GLU A 382 34.75 4.07 -15.81
C GLU A 382 35.57 4.98 -16.75
N GLY A 383 35.48 6.31 -16.58
CA GLY A 383 36.35 7.26 -17.28
C GLY A 383 37.73 7.48 -16.64
N ARG A 384 37.97 7.03 -15.39
CA ARG A 384 39.21 7.34 -14.65
C ARG A 384 40.29 6.25 -14.74
N GLN A 385 39.96 5.07 -15.27
CA GLN A 385 40.94 4.01 -15.57
C GLN A 385 41.42 4.00 -17.04
N LYS A 386 41.04 5.01 -17.84
CA LYS A 386 41.46 5.16 -19.24
C LYS A 386 42.20 6.48 -19.54
N LYS A 387 42.95 7.02 -18.57
CA LYS A 387 43.90 8.10 -18.85
C LYS A 387 45.26 7.80 -18.27
#